data_AF-A0A535VV50-F1
#
_entry.id   AF-A0A535VV50-F1
#
_cell.length_a   1.000
_cell.length_b   1.000
_cell.length_c   1.000
_cell.angle_alpha   90.00
_cell.angle_beta   90.00
_cell.angle_gamma   90.00
#
_symmetry.space_group_name_H-M   'P 1'
#
loop_
_entity.id
_entity.type
_entity.pdbx_description
1 polymer ?
#
loop_
_entity_poly.entity_id
_entity_poly.type
_entity_poly.pdbx_seq_one_letter_code
_entity_poly.pdbx_strand_id
1 'polypeptide(L)'
;MGSGDRDLSRGPTQFELDSRPGCRQIAHQGEVFGIRDCKICPARACCTGTTRRTLTLHPKEQMQALFAARKREETDEFKDTYRHRAGIEGTHSQAVRTMGLRRSRYIGLRKTHLGHVAVATAINVIQLMSWLRGEAPEQTRTSAFKQVMKQAA
;
A
#
# COMPACT_ATOMS: atom_id res chain seq x y z
N MET A 1 53.90 10.31 -15.66
CA MET A 1 54.10 9.48 -14.45
C MET A 1 53.20 10.05 -13.37
N GLY A 2 52.24 9.26 -12.87
CA GLY A 2 51.49 9.58 -11.65
C GLY A 2 50.13 10.24 -11.83
N SER A 3 49.22 9.58 -12.56
CA SER A 3 47.78 9.71 -12.37
C SER A 3 47.40 9.38 -10.92
N GLY A 4 46.38 10.04 -10.37
CA GLY A 4 45.92 9.81 -9.00
C GLY A 4 44.59 10.50 -8.73
N ASP A 5 43.58 9.99 -9.41
CA ASP A 5 42.17 10.35 -9.32
C ASP A 5 41.67 10.52 -7.87
N ARG A 6 41.03 11.65 -7.60
CA ARG A 6 40.20 11.87 -6.40
C ARG A 6 38.90 11.11 -6.58
N ASP A 7 38.95 9.83 -6.24
CA ASP A 7 37.83 8.92 -6.25
C ASP A 7 36.77 9.34 -5.20
N LEU A 8 35.66 9.88 -5.69
CA LEU A 8 34.39 10.09 -4.97
C LEU A 8 33.69 8.73 -4.74
N SER A 9 34.37 7.80 -4.07
CA SER A 9 33.82 6.48 -3.77
C SER A 9 34.10 6.11 -2.31
N ARG A 10 33.22 6.56 -1.42
CA ARG A 10 32.94 5.95 -0.10
C ARG A 10 31.62 6.50 0.44
N GLY A 11 30.55 6.31 -0.32
CA GLY A 11 29.22 6.22 0.29
C GLY A 11 29.20 5.02 1.24
N PRO A 12 28.45 5.06 2.37
CA PRO A 12 28.32 3.90 3.23
C PRO A 12 27.79 2.72 2.40
N THR A 13 28.64 1.70 2.33
CA THR A 13 28.40 0.41 1.72
C THR A 13 27.20 -0.24 2.38
N GLN A 14 26.29 -0.72 1.54
CA GLN A 14 25.47 -1.91 1.80
C GLN A 14 24.83 -1.93 3.19
N PHE A 15 23.71 -1.21 3.31
CA PHE A 15 22.56 -1.74 4.04
C PHE A 15 22.33 -3.15 3.49
N GLU A 16 22.75 -4.13 4.30
CA GLU A 16 22.94 -5.52 3.97
C GLU A 16 21.66 -6.10 3.36
N LEU A 17 21.68 -6.20 2.04
CA LEU A 17 20.73 -6.94 1.22
C LEU A 17 21.00 -8.43 1.43
N ASP A 18 20.60 -8.96 2.58
CA ASP A 18 20.46 -10.42 2.75
C ASP A 18 19.07 -10.75 3.28
N SER A 19 18.13 -10.86 2.35
CA SER A 19 16.78 -11.40 2.58
C SER A 19 16.12 -11.81 1.26
N ARG A 20 16.62 -12.88 0.65
CA ARG A 20 15.88 -13.77 -0.27
C ARG A 20 16.40 -15.19 -0.04
N PRO A 21 15.65 -16.30 -0.27
CA PRO A 21 14.22 -16.50 -0.56
C PRO A 21 13.57 -17.58 0.36
N GLY A 22 12.42 -17.27 0.96
CA GLY A 22 11.71 -18.24 1.80
C GLY A 22 10.72 -17.54 2.71
N CYS A 23 9.60 -17.10 2.13
CA CYS A 23 8.58 -16.30 2.80
C CYS A 23 7.94 -17.07 3.96
N ARG A 24 8.59 -17.02 5.12
CA ARG A 24 8.06 -17.35 6.44
C ARG A 24 8.86 -16.50 7.40
N GLN A 25 8.31 -15.34 7.76
CA GLN A 25 8.41 -14.72 9.10
C GLN A 25 7.82 -13.30 9.05
N ILE A 26 6.49 -13.21 8.99
CA ILE A 26 5.84 -12.33 9.96
C ILE A 26 4.92 -13.27 10.74
N ALA A 27 5.53 -13.99 11.68
CA ALA A 27 4.76 -14.75 12.66
C ALA A 27 4.06 -13.71 13.56
N HIS A 28 2.91 -13.22 13.11
CA HIS A 28 2.05 -12.46 13.99
C HIS A 28 1.64 -13.41 15.12
N GLN A 29 1.90 -13.02 16.37
CA GLN A 29 1.40 -13.76 17.51
C GLN A 29 -0.12 -13.62 17.51
N GLY A 30 -0.79 -14.70 17.10
CA GLY A 30 -2.23 -14.82 17.16
C GLY A 30 -2.62 -15.14 18.59
N GLU A 31 -3.04 -14.14 19.35
CA GLU A 31 -3.63 -14.35 20.67
C GLU A 31 -5.07 -14.81 20.48
N VAL A 32 -5.41 -15.92 21.13
CA VAL A 32 -6.71 -16.56 20.95
C VAL A 32 -7.46 -16.57 22.26
N PHE A 33 -8.66 -16.01 22.27
CA PHE A 33 -9.52 -16.07 23.45
C PHE A 33 -10.01 -17.49 23.69
N GLY A 34 -10.04 -17.88 24.97
CA GLY A 34 -10.60 -19.15 25.39
C GLY A 34 -12.05 -19.31 24.92
N ILE A 35 -12.41 -20.51 24.46
CA ILE A 35 -13.78 -20.81 24.02
C ILE A 35 -14.76 -20.61 25.18
N ARG A 36 -14.36 -20.95 26.41
CA ARG A 36 -15.20 -20.80 27.60
C ARG A 36 -15.49 -19.32 27.89
N ASP A 37 -14.45 -18.49 27.82
CA ASP A 37 -14.55 -17.05 28.05
C ASP A 37 -15.41 -16.36 26.98
N CYS A 38 -15.21 -16.74 25.71
CA CYS A 38 -16.06 -16.26 24.62
C CYS A 38 -17.51 -16.72 24.74
N LYS A 39 -17.78 -17.94 25.21
CA LYS A 39 -19.14 -18.49 25.33
C LYS A 39 -20.00 -17.74 26.35
N ILE A 40 -19.43 -17.34 27.48
CA ILE A 40 -20.13 -16.62 28.55
C ILE A 40 -20.15 -15.10 28.35
N CYS A 41 -19.44 -14.59 27.34
CA CYS A 41 -19.35 -13.16 27.09
C CYS A 41 -20.69 -12.60 26.56
N PRO A 42 -21.33 -11.63 27.25
CA PRO A 42 -22.59 -11.05 26.80
C PRO A 42 -22.44 -10.27 25.48
N ALA A 43 -21.24 -9.76 25.18
CA ALA A 43 -20.93 -9.06 23.95
C ALA A 43 -20.58 -9.98 22.77
N ARG A 44 -20.64 -11.31 22.93
CA ARG A 44 -20.22 -12.27 21.89
C ARG A 44 -20.93 -12.04 20.56
N ALA A 45 -22.23 -11.77 20.59
CA ALA A 45 -23.05 -11.52 19.40
C ALA A 45 -22.55 -10.34 18.55
N CYS A 46 -21.94 -9.33 19.18
CA CYS A 46 -21.35 -8.17 18.51
C CYS A 46 -19.85 -8.34 18.21
N CYS A 47 -19.20 -9.37 18.75
CA CYS A 47 -17.74 -9.49 18.82
C CYS A 47 -17.15 -10.52 17.84
N THR A 48 -17.79 -11.68 17.67
CA THR A 48 -17.38 -12.70 16.70
C THR A 48 -18.54 -13.61 16.31
N GLY A 49 -18.69 -13.89 15.02
CA GLY A 49 -19.65 -14.86 14.50
C GLY A 49 -19.18 -16.32 14.62
N THR A 50 -17.97 -16.56 15.12
CA THR A 50 -17.37 -17.89 15.23
C THR A 50 -17.35 -18.42 16.67
N THR A 51 -16.75 -19.58 16.89
CA THR A 51 -16.66 -20.24 18.21
C THR A 51 -15.84 -19.44 19.23
N ARG A 52 -14.84 -18.66 18.78
CA ARG A 52 -13.98 -17.83 19.63
C ARG A 52 -13.37 -16.68 18.83
N ARG A 53 -12.93 -15.62 19.52
CA ARG A 53 -12.22 -14.52 18.89
C ARG A 53 -10.72 -14.83 18.81
N THR A 54 -10.13 -14.56 17.66
CA THR A 54 -8.67 -14.58 17.46
C THR A 54 -8.24 -13.14 17.13
N LEU A 55 -7.23 -12.65 17.84
CA LEU A 55 -6.60 -11.37 17.57
C LEU A 55 -5.20 -11.59 17.02
N THR A 56 -4.91 -10.92 15.91
CA THR A 56 -3.57 -10.88 15.35
C THR A 56 -2.87 -9.65 15.92
N LEU A 57 -1.91 -9.83 16.82
CA LEU A 57 -1.14 -8.74 17.38
C LEU A 57 0.21 -8.63 16.68
N HIS A 58 0.61 -7.39 16.38
CA HIS A 58 1.96 -7.11 15.92
C HIS A 58 2.92 -7.11 17.12
N PRO A 59 4.17 -7.57 16.94
CA PRO A 59 5.24 -7.32 17.90
C PRO A 59 5.30 -5.84 18.31
N LYS A 60 5.64 -5.59 19.58
CA LYS A 60 5.60 -4.25 20.19
C LYS A 60 6.31 -3.19 19.35
N GLU A 61 7.49 -3.50 18.84
CA GLU A 61 8.30 -2.58 18.02
C GLU A 61 7.60 -2.21 16.72
N GLN A 62 6.99 -3.18 16.03
CA GLN A 62 6.21 -2.92 14.81
C GLN A 62 4.98 -2.06 15.11
N MET A 63 4.30 -2.34 16.24
CA MET A 63 3.15 -1.54 16.66
C MET A 63 3.56 -0.09 16.95
N GLN A 64 4.68 0.11 17.64
CA GLN A 64 5.23 1.44 17.91
C GLN A 64 5.63 2.17 16.63
N ALA A 65 6.26 1.47 15.68
CA ALA A 65 6.60 2.03 14.37
C ALA A 65 5.34 2.46 13.59
N LEU A 66 4.27 1.65 13.62
CA LEU A 66 2.99 2.00 13.01
C LEU A 66 2.35 3.23 13.65
N PHE A 67 2.38 3.35 14.99
CA PHE A 67 1.85 4.53 15.68
C PHE A 67 2.67 5.79 15.39
N ALA A 68 4.00 5.68 15.37
CA ALA A 68 4.87 6.79 14.98
C ALA A 68 4.61 7.23 13.53
N ALA A 69 4.42 6.28 12.61
CA ALA A 69 4.07 6.56 11.22
C ALA A 69 2.71 7.28 11.11
N ARG A 70 1.67 6.82 11.80
CA ARG A 70 0.36 7.50 11.82
C ARG A 70 0.44 8.92 12.35
N LYS A 71 1.19 9.14 13.44
CA LYS A 71 1.41 10.49 13.98
C LYS A 71 2.13 11.39 12.96
N ARG A 72 3.08 10.83 12.20
CA ARG A 72 3.73 11.55 11.09
C ARG A 72 2.74 11.85 9.96
N GLU A 73 1.84 10.93 9.62
CA GLU A 73 0.83 11.12 8.56
C GLU A 73 -0.13 12.29 8.85
N GLU A 74 -0.34 12.63 10.12
CA GLU A 74 -1.17 13.76 10.54
C GLU A 74 -0.52 15.12 10.30
N THR A 75 0.81 15.19 10.13
CA THR A 75 1.56 16.43 9.88
C THR A 75 1.24 17.02 8.51
N ASP A 76 1.25 18.34 8.40
CA ASP A 76 0.90 19.01 7.15
C ASP A 76 2.00 18.87 6.10
N GLU A 77 3.27 18.80 6.51
CA GLU A 77 4.40 18.51 5.61
C GLU A 77 4.28 17.13 4.97
N PHE A 78 3.79 16.13 5.73
CA PHE A 78 3.51 14.81 5.18
C PHE A 78 2.35 14.88 4.19
N LYS A 79 1.25 15.57 4.53
CA LYS A 79 0.10 15.72 3.63
C LYS A 79 0.49 16.42 2.34
N ASP A 80 1.27 17.50 2.40
CA ASP A 80 1.80 18.21 1.24
C ASP A 80 2.57 17.27 0.31
N THR A 81 3.53 16.52 0.88
CA THR A 81 4.32 15.55 0.13
C THR A 81 3.44 14.44 -0.47
N TYR A 82 2.48 13.95 0.31
CA TYR A 82 1.63 12.82 -0.07
C TYR A 82 0.55 13.20 -1.10
N ARG A 83 0.15 14.48 -1.21
CA ARG A 83 -0.79 14.95 -2.24
C ARG A 83 -0.31 14.63 -3.65
N HIS A 84 0.99 14.63 -3.91
CA HIS A 84 1.54 14.23 -5.22
C HIS A 84 1.24 12.77 -5.58
N ARG A 85 0.99 11.90 -4.59
CA ARG A 85 0.60 10.51 -4.78
C ARG A 85 -0.91 10.31 -4.78
N ALA A 86 -1.69 11.34 -4.44
CA ALA A 86 -3.14 11.25 -4.45
C ALA A 86 -3.59 10.88 -5.88
N GLY A 87 -4.40 9.82 -6.00
CA GLY A 87 -4.90 9.35 -7.29
C GLY A 87 -4.09 8.23 -7.96
N ILE A 88 -2.98 7.76 -7.39
CA ILE A 88 -2.23 6.63 -7.96
C ILE A 88 -3.05 5.32 -8.00
N GLU A 89 -3.93 5.11 -7.01
CA GLU A 89 -4.82 3.95 -6.98
C GLU A 89 -5.86 4.00 -8.09
N GLY A 90 -6.40 5.20 -8.40
CA GLY A 90 -7.30 5.42 -9.53
C GLY A 90 -6.60 5.15 -10.86
N THR A 91 -5.39 5.70 -11.03
CA THR A 91 -4.53 5.45 -12.20
C THR A 91 -4.23 3.95 -12.37
N HIS A 92 -3.87 3.26 -11.29
CA HIS A 92 -3.61 1.82 -11.33
C HIS A 92 -4.88 1.01 -11.64
N SER A 93 -6.03 1.40 -11.09
CA SER A 93 -7.33 0.80 -11.40
C SER A 93 -7.67 0.95 -12.89
N GLN A 94 -7.46 2.13 -13.47
CA GLN A 94 -7.64 2.38 -14.90
C GLN A 94 -6.69 1.50 -15.74
N ALA A 95 -5.42 1.42 -15.38
CA ALA A 95 -4.44 0.55 -16.05
C ALA A 95 -4.87 -0.93 -16.05
N VAL A 96 -5.35 -1.42 -14.91
CA VAL A 96 -5.78 -2.82 -14.76
C VAL A 96 -7.08 -3.09 -15.52
N ARG A 97 -8.09 -2.23 -15.38
CA ARG A 97 -9.44 -2.46 -15.91
C ARG A 97 -9.56 -2.17 -17.39
N THR A 98 -8.91 -1.13 -17.88
CA THR A 98 -9.02 -0.70 -19.29
C THR A 98 -7.93 -1.34 -20.16
N MET A 99 -6.70 -1.47 -19.63
CA MET A 99 -5.53 -1.88 -20.43
C MET A 99 -4.97 -3.26 -20.07
N GLY A 100 -5.54 -3.95 -19.08
CA GLY A 100 -5.14 -5.32 -18.74
C GLY A 100 -3.75 -5.46 -18.12
N LEU A 101 -3.26 -4.43 -17.40
CA LEU A 101 -1.88 -4.34 -16.88
C LEU A 101 -1.37 -5.61 -16.14
N ARG A 102 -2.25 -6.41 -15.54
CA ARG A 102 -1.86 -7.62 -14.79
C ARG A 102 -1.42 -8.79 -15.67
N ARG A 103 -1.60 -8.71 -16.99
CA ARG A 103 -1.27 -9.80 -17.92
C ARG A 103 -0.49 -9.26 -19.11
N SER A 104 0.65 -9.88 -19.40
CA SER A 104 1.39 -9.61 -20.64
C SER A 104 1.06 -10.68 -21.67
N ARG A 105 0.68 -10.26 -22.89
CA ARG A 105 0.44 -11.19 -24.02
C ARG A 105 1.74 -11.76 -24.59
N TYR A 106 2.87 -11.14 -24.30
CA TYR A 106 4.17 -11.51 -24.83
C TYR A 106 5.05 -12.10 -23.75
N ILE A 107 5.87 -13.09 -24.13
CA ILE A 107 6.83 -13.73 -23.25
C ILE A 107 8.14 -12.95 -23.26
N GLY A 108 8.68 -12.69 -22.07
CA GLY A 108 10.00 -12.06 -21.86
C GLY A 108 9.94 -10.63 -21.34
N LEU A 109 10.80 -10.32 -20.37
CA LEU A 109 10.80 -9.05 -19.62
C LEU A 109 10.90 -7.80 -20.51
N ARG A 110 11.71 -7.84 -21.57
CA ARG A 110 11.86 -6.69 -22.49
C ARG A 110 10.55 -6.33 -23.19
N LYS A 111 9.79 -7.34 -23.64
CA LYS A 111 8.50 -7.14 -24.32
C LYS A 111 7.43 -6.69 -23.32
N THR A 112 7.42 -7.28 -22.12
CA THR A 112 6.52 -6.85 -21.03
C THR A 112 6.80 -5.41 -20.61
N HIS A 113 8.07 -5.02 -20.46
CA HIS A 113 8.47 -3.65 -20.15
C HIS A 113 7.96 -2.66 -21.19
N LEU A 114 8.18 -2.95 -22.48
CA LEU A 114 7.65 -2.12 -23.56
C LEU A 114 6.12 -2.00 -23.49
N GLY A 115 5.42 -3.10 -23.21
CA GLY A 115 3.98 -3.10 -22.98
C GLY A 115 3.56 -2.20 -21.81
N HIS A 116 4.25 -2.28 -20.68
CA HIS A 116 3.97 -1.41 -19.53
C HIS A 116 4.23 0.07 -19.82
N VAL A 117 5.31 0.39 -20.54
CA VAL A 117 5.59 1.76 -21.00
C VAL A 117 4.46 2.25 -21.92
N ALA A 118 4.02 1.43 -22.87
CA ALA A 118 2.91 1.78 -23.75
C ALA A 118 1.60 2.02 -22.97
N VAL A 119 1.30 1.19 -21.97
CA VAL A 119 0.13 1.38 -21.09
C VAL A 119 0.25 2.69 -20.29
N ALA A 120 1.42 2.99 -19.73
CA ALA A 120 1.66 4.24 -19.01
C ALA A 120 1.45 5.46 -19.92
N THR A 121 1.98 5.43 -21.14
CA THR A 121 1.77 6.49 -22.14
C THR A 121 0.30 6.63 -22.50
N ALA A 122 -0.42 5.54 -22.73
CA ALA A 122 -1.84 5.57 -23.06
C ALA A 122 -2.68 6.21 -21.94
N ILE A 123 -2.38 5.90 -20.68
CA ILE A 123 -3.05 6.50 -19.53
C ILE A 123 -2.81 8.01 -19.48
N ASN A 124 -1.56 8.45 -19.66
CA ASN A 124 -1.24 9.87 -19.69
C ASN A 124 -2.00 10.61 -20.80
N VAL A 125 -2.11 10.01 -21.99
CA VAL A 125 -2.88 10.58 -23.12
C VAL A 125 -4.36 10.67 -22.77
N ILE A 126 -4.96 9.62 -22.21
CA ILE A 126 -6.37 9.62 -21.82
C ILE A 126 -6.64 10.70 -20.77
N GLN A 127 -5.79 10.81 -19.76
CA GLN A 127 -5.92 11.81 -18.70
C GLN A 127 -5.76 13.24 -19.24
N LEU A 128 -4.80 13.47 -20.13
CA LEU A 128 -4.61 14.75 -20.80
C LEU A 128 -5.86 15.14 -21.61
N MET A 129 -6.40 14.20 -22.39
CA MET A 129 -7.61 14.45 -23.17
C MET A 129 -8.84 14.73 -22.29
N SER A 130 -8.98 14.01 -21.18
CA SER A 130 -10.04 14.24 -20.21
C SER A 130 -9.94 15.65 -19.59
N TRP A 131 -8.72 16.05 -19.21
CA TRP A 131 -8.45 17.39 -18.71
C TRP A 131 -8.75 18.49 -19.73
N LEU A 132 -8.32 18.32 -20.99
CA LEU A 132 -8.61 19.25 -22.07
C LEU A 132 -10.11 19.39 -22.36
N ARG A 133 -10.90 18.34 -22.11
CA ARG A 133 -12.37 18.36 -22.23
C ARG A 133 -13.07 18.94 -21.00
N GLY A 134 -12.33 19.33 -19.95
CA GLY A 134 -12.90 19.83 -18.70
C GLY A 134 -13.62 18.75 -17.88
N GLU A 135 -13.36 17.47 -18.15
CA GLU A 135 -13.89 16.37 -17.35
C GLU A 135 -13.18 16.37 -15.99
N ALA A 136 -13.94 16.56 -14.91
CA ALA A 136 -13.39 16.48 -13.56
C ALA A 136 -13.01 15.02 -13.24
N PRO A 137 -11.85 14.76 -12.59
CA PRO A 137 -11.54 13.44 -12.07
C PRO A 137 -12.66 12.92 -11.18
N GLU A 138 -13.04 11.65 -11.35
CA GLU A 138 -14.12 11.05 -10.55
C GLU A 138 -13.82 11.20 -9.06
N GLN A 139 -14.77 11.75 -8.31
CA GLN A 139 -14.58 12.00 -6.88
C GLN A 139 -14.36 10.68 -6.15
N THR A 140 -13.44 10.68 -5.17
CA THR A 140 -13.18 9.48 -4.35
C THR A 140 -14.48 9.03 -3.69
N ARG A 141 -14.96 7.82 -4.05
CA ARG A 141 -16.14 7.24 -3.41
C ARG A 141 -15.92 7.12 -1.91
N THR A 142 -16.82 7.74 -1.15
CA THR A 142 -16.85 7.59 0.32
C THR A 142 -17.27 6.16 0.64
N SER A 143 -16.44 5.40 1.35
CA SER A 143 -16.81 4.04 1.77
C SER A 143 -17.95 4.08 2.80
N ALA A 144 -18.77 3.03 2.85
CA ALA A 144 -19.84 2.90 3.83
C ALA A 144 -19.31 3.01 5.27
N PHE A 145 -18.12 2.48 5.54
CA PHE A 145 -17.44 2.63 6.83
C PHE A 145 -17.17 4.11 7.18
N LYS A 146 -16.64 4.89 6.23
CA LYS A 146 -16.38 6.32 6.46
C LYS A 146 -17.67 7.12 6.66
N GLN A 147 -18.78 6.70 6.04
CA GLN A 147 -20.10 7.28 6.29
C GLN A 147 -20.60 6.99 7.70
N VAL A 148 -20.51 5.74 8.17
CA VAL A 148 -20.90 5.36 9.54
C VAL A 148 -20.05 6.08 10.58
N MET A 149 -18.73 6.15 10.38
CA MET A 149 -17.84 6.88 11.30
C MET A 149 -18.14 8.38 11.35
N LYS A 150 -18.59 8.99 10.25
CA LYS A 150 -19.03 10.39 10.23
C LYS A 150 -20.35 10.62 10.98
N GLN A 151 -21.21 9.62 11.07
CA GLN A 151 -22.48 9.71 11.79
C GLN A 151 -22.32 9.51 13.30
N ALA A 152 -21.24 8.86 13.72
CA ALA A 152 -20.92 8.56 15.11
C ALA A 152 -20.00 9.59 15.78
N ALA A 153 -19.51 10.59 15.03
CA ALA A 153 -18.66 11.69 15.50
C ALA A 153 -19.48 12.97 15.62
#